data_AF-A0A3M9MQ97-F1
#
_entry.id   AF-A0A3M9MQ97-F1
#
_cell.length_a   1.000
_cell.length_b   1.000
_cell.length_c   1.000
_cell.angle_alpha   90.00
_cell.angle_beta   90.00
_cell.angle_gamma   90.00
#
_symmetry.space_group_name_H-M   'P 1'
#
loop_
_entity.id
_entity.type
_entity.pdbx_description
1 polymer ?
#
loop_
_entity_poly.entity_id
_entity_poly.type
_entity_poly.pdbx_seq_one_letter_code
_entity_poly.pdbx_strand_id
1 'polypeptide(L)'
;MMFQVDFKGEKVIRASKYQTILEASLQAGIPHYHACGGKGECTTCRVLVLEGAEQLSDINTCERTVRVVRNLPENVRLACQTHVQGEGVKLNRLIKDDLDRFIFIHGEAENTTQVMGQRGKMALFFIDIRNFTPFMETNLPFDVIHIMRRVFTLFRNAIEQYEGRIIDTAGDGLYAVFGLNSRIKQATENAVLAGIKIQEDVKVFNNTYMKTYFDHAFEVGIGLHVGQVIYGNVGIGNNDSLSVMGFPVNVAARLQASTKDLNNSFVISETAFSLLRNPPYVAGSANIHLKGVSNTFQVRLIGKPFQYTATAVPPAE
;
A
#
# COMPACT_ATOMS: atom_id res chain seq x y z
N MET A 1 4.43 46.83 2.00
CA MET A 1 3.72 46.10 3.08
C MET A 1 4.32 44.71 3.13
N MET A 2 4.70 44.25 4.32
CA MET A 2 5.22 42.90 4.52
C MET A 2 4.15 42.08 5.22
N PHE A 3 3.97 40.83 4.78
CA PHE A 3 2.99 39.90 5.32
C PHE A 3 3.68 38.75 6.04
N GLN A 4 3.03 38.23 7.08
CA GLN A 4 3.54 37.11 7.84
C GLN A 4 3.23 35.79 7.14
N VAL A 5 4.24 34.93 7.03
CA VAL A 5 4.13 33.58 6.47
C VAL A 5 4.66 32.59 7.50
N ASP A 6 3.79 31.70 7.97
CA ASP A 6 4.14 30.65 8.92
C ASP A 6 4.59 29.38 8.18
N PHE A 7 5.88 29.04 8.25
CA PHE A 7 6.36 27.72 7.84
C PHE A 7 6.22 26.74 9.00
N LYS A 8 5.23 25.84 8.89
CA LYS A 8 4.83 24.90 9.94
C LYS A 8 6.03 24.11 10.48
N GLY A 9 6.31 24.32 11.78
CA GLY A 9 7.37 23.62 12.50
C GLY A 9 8.78 24.10 12.19
N GLU A 10 8.91 25.24 11.49
CA GLU A 10 10.18 25.86 11.17
C GLU A 10 10.20 27.29 11.74
N LYS A 11 9.89 28.29 10.91
CA LYS A 11 10.03 29.70 11.25
C LYS A 11 8.90 30.51 10.64
N VAL A 12 8.44 31.49 11.39
CA VAL A 12 7.56 32.54 10.88
C VAL A 12 8.43 33.60 10.23
N ILE A 13 8.17 33.89 8.96
CA ILE A 13 8.94 34.87 8.17
C ILE A 13 8.04 36.02 7.72
N ARG A 14 8.67 37.08 7.21
CA ARG A 14 7.97 38.20 6.58
C ARG A 14 8.29 38.23 5.09
N ALA A 15 7.26 38.31 4.25
CA ALA A 15 7.39 38.38 2.80
C ALA A 15 6.77 39.67 2.26
N SER A 16 7.43 40.32 1.30
CA SER A 16 6.84 41.43 0.54
C SER A 16 5.93 40.90 -0.57
N LYS A 17 4.92 41.67 -0.98
CA LYS A 17 4.08 41.34 -2.17
C LYS A 17 4.85 41.23 -3.48
N TYR A 18 6.07 41.77 -3.53
CA TYR A 18 6.96 41.76 -4.70
C TYR A 18 8.03 40.67 -4.64
N GLN A 19 8.06 39.89 -3.57
CA GLN A 19 8.98 38.77 -3.41
C GLN A 19 8.21 37.46 -3.49
N THR A 20 8.84 36.48 -4.12
CA THR A 20 8.35 35.12 -4.10
C THR A 20 8.49 34.52 -2.70
N ILE A 21 7.68 33.52 -2.39
CA ILE A 21 7.81 32.75 -1.14
C ILE A 21 9.22 32.13 -1.04
N LEU A 22 9.80 31.70 -2.16
CA LEU A 22 11.16 31.18 -2.20
C LEU A 22 12.18 32.22 -1.73
N GLU A 23 12.19 33.41 -2.33
CA GLU A 23 13.13 34.48 -1.97
C GLU A 23 12.98 34.89 -0.51
N ALA A 24 11.74 35.09 -0.04
CA ALA A 24 11.48 35.44 1.35
C ALA A 24 12.00 34.37 2.31
N SER A 25 11.80 33.08 1.97
CA SER A 25 12.27 31.97 2.80
C SER A 25 13.80 31.86 2.85
N LEU A 26 14.49 32.02 1.71
CA LEU A 26 15.95 32.01 1.64
C LEU A 26 16.55 33.18 2.41
N GLN A 27 15.97 34.38 2.27
CA GLN A 27 16.39 35.58 3.00
C GLN A 27 16.23 35.41 4.52
N ALA A 28 15.22 34.65 4.95
CA ALA A 28 14.98 34.35 6.36
C ALA A 28 15.85 33.21 6.92
N GLY A 29 16.70 32.60 6.09
CA GLY A 29 17.60 31.50 6.44
C GLY A 29 16.97 30.11 6.37
N ILE A 30 15.82 29.96 5.71
CA ILE A 30 15.20 28.65 5.47
C ILE A 30 15.86 28.02 4.24
N PRO A 31 16.46 26.81 4.32
CA PRO A 31 17.14 26.16 3.20
C PRO A 31 16.11 25.58 2.21
N HIS A 32 15.47 26.47 1.46
CA HIS A 32 14.39 26.14 0.54
C HIS A 32 14.94 25.72 -0.83
N TYR A 33 14.81 24.44 -1.16
CA TYR A 33 15.39 23.86 -2.37
C TYR A 33 14.76 24.39 -3.67
N HIS A 34 15.58 24.59 -4.70
CA HIS A 34 15.18 25.19 -5.98
C HIS A 34 16.14 24.82 -7.13
N ALA A 35 16.17 23.55 -7.53
CA ALA A 35 17.13 23.01 -8.50
C ALA A 35 17.23 23.77 -9.85
N CYS A 36 16.12 24.32 -10.37
CA CYS A 36 16.11 25.12 -11.60
C CYS A 36 16.53 26.59 -11.42
N GLY A 37 16.95 27.01 -10.22
CA GLY A 37 17.24 28.42 -9.93
C GLY A 37 16.00 29.30 -9.80
N GLY A 38 14.83 28.74 -9.51
CA GLY A 38 13.58 29.49 -9.35
C GLY A 38 12.76 29.70 -10.63
N LYS A 39 13.12 29.05 -11.75
CA LYS A 39 12.41 29.16 -13.05
C LYS A 39 11.04 28.46 -13.12
N GLY A 40 10.63 27.76 -12.06
CA GLY A 40 9.35 27.05 -12.02
C GLY A 40 9.32 25.74 -12.82
N GLU A 41 10.46 25.08 -13.03
CA GLU A 41 10.56 23.87 -13.88
C GLU A 41 10.78 22.57 -13.08
N CYS A 42 11.47 22.64 -11.92
CA CYS A 42 11.95 21.45 -11.20
C CYS A 42 11.04 20.93 -10.08
N THR A 43 10.03 21.68 -9.65
CA THR A 43 9.12 21.34 -8.53
C THR A 43 9.77 21.18 -7.14
N THR A 44 11.07 21.41 -6.98
CA THR A 44 11.76 21.23 -5.68
C THR A 44 11.42 22.31 -4.65
N CYS A 45 10.96 23.48 -5.10
CA CYS A 45 10.47 24.57 -4.25
C CYS A 45 8.99 24.45 -3.84
N ARG A 46 8.38 23.26 -4.00
CA ARG A 46 6.96 23.08 -3.72
C ARG A 46 6.67 23.30 -2.23
N VAL A 47 5.58 24.02 -1.99
CA VAL A 47 4.99 24.20 -0.66
C VAL A 47 3.56 23.70 -0.67
N LEU A 48 3.18 23.03 0.41
CA LEU A 48 1.80 22.69 0.71
C LEU A 48 1.17 23.89 1.42
N VAL A 49 0.10 24.43 0.88
CA VAL A 49 -0.69 25.50 1.50
C VAL A 49 -1.63 24.88 2.51
N LEU A 50 -1.46 25.25 3.78
CA LEU A 50 -2.29 24.77 4.88
C LEU A 50 -3.43 25.73 5.18
N GLU A 51 -3.16 27.05 5.17
CA GLU A 51 -4.12 28.13 5.45
C GLU A 51 -3.76 29.36 4.57
N GLY A 52 -4.76 30.20 4.27
CA GLY A 52 -4.56 31.48 3.56
C GLY A 52 -4.32 31.33 2.04
N ALA A 53 -4.92 30.34 1.38
CA ALA A 53 -4.73 30.12 -0.06
C ALA A 53 -5.23 31.28 -0.91
N GLU A 54 -6.28 31.96 -0.46
CA GLU A 54 -6.86 33.16 -1.06
C GLU A 54 -5.97 34.40 -0.92
N GLN A 55 -4.98 34.37 -0.04
CA GLN A 55 -3.99 35.44 0.15
C GLN A 55 -2.75 35.25 -0.73
N LEU A 56 -2.77 34.30 -1.66
CA LEU A 56 -1.68 34.01 -2.58
C LEU A 56 -1.98 34.59 -3.96
N SER A 57 -0.94 34.96 -4.69
CA SER A 57 -1.08 35.37 -6.09
C SER A 57 -1.77 34.31 -6.93
N ASP A 58 -2.41 34.74 -8.01
CA ASP A 58 -2.97 33.82 -9.01
C ASP A 58 -1.92 32.86 -9.55
N ILE A 59 -2.38 31.68 -9.95
CA ILE A 59 -1.54 30.66 -10.57
C ILE A 59 -1.07 31.19 -11.92
N ASN A 60 0.24 31.29 -12.10
CA ASN A 60 0.84 31.75 -13.35
C ASN A 60 0.98 30.61 -14.37
N THR A 61 1.50 30.92 -15.57
CA THR A 61 1.66 29.95 -16.65
C THR A 61 2.59 28.80 -16.27
N CYS A 62 3.72 29.08 -15.59
CA CYS A 62 4.66 28.06 -15.14
C CYS A 62 4.00 27.08 -14.15
N GLU A 63 3.29 27.60 -13.15
CA GLU A 63 2.58 26.77 -12.18
C GLU A 63 1.48 25.93 -12.84
N ARG A 64 0.72 26.50 -13.79
CA ARG A 64 -0.29 25.75 -14.55
C ARG A 64 0.34 24.59 -15.31
N THR A 65 1.41 24.85 -16.07
CA THR A 65 2.11 23.82 -16.86
C THR A 65 2.62 22.70 -15.96
N VAL A 66 3.35 23.05 -14.90
CA VAL A 66 3.87 22.04 -13.96
C VAL A 66 2.75 21.28 -13.27
N ARG A 67 1.66 21.96 -12.89
CA ARG A 67 0.51 21.32 -12.24
C ARG A 67 -0.12 20.26 -13.14
N VAL A 68 -0.27 20.55 -14.44
CA VAL A 68 -0.79 19.58 -15.42
C VAL A 68 0.21 18.44 -15.64
N VAL A 69 1.47 18.77 -15.97
CA VAL A 69 2.50 17.77 -16.33
C VAL A 69 2.85 16.86 -15.15
N ARG A 70 2.87 17.39 -13.93
CA ARG A 70 3.24 16.67 -12.70
C ARG A 70 2.05 16.33 -11.80
N ASN A 71 0.82 16.47 -12.30
CA ASN A 71 -0.42 16.17 -11.60
C ASN A 71 -0.44 16.68 -10.14
N LEU A 72 -0.11 17.96 -9.94
CA LEU A 72 0.01 18.52 -8.58
C LEU A 72 -1.37 18.75 -7.96
N PRO A 73 -1.57 18.41 -6.66
CA PRO A 73 -2.79 18.74 -5.94
C PRO A 73 -3.08 20.25 -5.92
N GLU A 74 -4.36 20.62 -5.75
CA GLU A 74 -4.79 22.03 -5.80
C GLU A 74 -4.13 22.91 -4.71
N ASN A 75 -3.89 22.32 -3.54
CA ASN A 75 -3.26 22.97 -2.40
C ASN A 75 -1.73 22.97 -2.45
N VAL A 76 -1.12 22.60 -3.58
CA VAL A 76 0.33 22.68 -3.79
C VAL A 76 0.66 23.87 -4.70
N ARG A 77 1.60 24.70 -4.25
CA ARG A 77 2.10 25.87 -4.98
C ARG A 77 3.60 25.77 -5.20
N LEU A 78 4.11 26.45 -6.23
CA LEU A 78 5.56 26.60 -6.43
C LEU A 78 6.02 27.87 -5.69
N ALA A 79 6.81 27.72 -4.63
CA ALA A 79 7.25 28.88 -3.85
C ALA A 79 8.06 29.89 -4.67
N CYS A 80 8.76 29.44 -5.72
CA CYS A 80 9.50 30.34 -6.63
C CYS A 80 8.61 31.14 -7.58
N GLN A 81 7.32 30.85 -7.66
CA GLN A 81 6.37 31.51 -8.55
C GLN A 81 5.26 32.24 -7.80
N THR A 82 5.03 31.84 -6.55
CA THR A 82 3.92 32.34 -5.73
C THR A 82 4.35 33.51 -4.86
N HIS A 83 3.52 34.55 -4.81
CA HIS A 83 3.69 35.72 -3.96
C HIS A 83 2.59 35.76 -2.90
N VAL A 84 2.89 36.38 -1.75
CA VAL A 84 1.93 36.58 -0.66
C VAL A 84 1.33 37.97 -0.75
N GLN A 85 0.00 38.06 -0.72
CA GLN A 85 -0.78 39.27 -0.92
C GLN A 85 -1.57 39.70 0.33
N GLY A 86 -1.62 38.85 1.36
CA GLY A 86 -2.31 39.14 2.62
C GLY A 86 -1.76 38.33 3.81
N GLU A 87 -2.33 38.56 4.98
CA GLU A 87 -1.90 37.94 6.25
C GLU A 87 -2.52 36.56 6.46
N GLY A 88 -1.91 35.76 7.35
CA GLY A 88 -2.47 34.46 7.76
C GLY A 88 -2.14 33.30 6.83
N VAL A 89 -1.08 33.41 6.02
CA VAL A 89 -0.62 32.33 5.16
C VAL A 89 0.20 31.33 5.96
N LYS A 90 -0.19 30.06 5.91
CA LYS A 90 0.54 28.95 6.53
C LYS A 90 0.95 27.92 5.51
N LEU A 91 2.24 27.57 5.49
CA LEU A 91 2.86 26.73 4.49
C LEU A 91 3.61 25.56 5.15
N ASN A 92 3.78 24.47 4.42
CA ASN A 92 4.69 23.38 4.78
C ASN A 92 5.58 23.02 3.60
N ARG A 93 6.90 23.11 3.78
CA ARG A 93 7.87 22.65 2.76
C ARG A 93 7.86 21.12 2.72
N LEU A 94 7.99 20.59 1.50
CA LEU A 94 8.07 19.15 1.28
C LEU A 94 9.51 18.62 1.36
N ILE A 95 10.50 19.43 0.98
CA ILE A 95 11.92 19.11 1.09
C ILE A 95 12.51 20.01 2.17
N LYS A 96 12.87 19.46 3.32
CA LYS A 96 13.30 20.19 4.51
C LYS A 96 14.81 20.17 4.72
N ASP A 97 15.45 19.05 4.43
CA ASP A 97 16.88 18.81 4.69
C ASP A 97 17.58 18.05 3.54
N ASP A 98 18.86 17.75 3.74
CA ASP A 98 19.69 17.07 2.73
C ASP A 98 19.29 15.59 2.52
N LEU A 99 18.63 14.96 3.50
CA LEU A 99 18.06 13.63 3.34
C LEU A 99 16.85 13.70 2.41
N ASP A 100 15.96 14.68 2.60
CA ASP A 100 14.85 14.93 1.68
C ASP A 100 15.39 15.28 0.28
N ARG A 101 16.47 16.07 0.18
CA ARG A 101 17.12 16.38 -1.10
C ARG A 101 17.59 15.10 -1.80
N PHE A 102 18.22 14.19 -1.06
CA PHE A 102 18.67 12.91 -1.61
C PHE A 102 17.50 12.08 -2.14
N ILE A 103 16.43 11.93 -1.32
CA ILE A 103 15.23 11.16 -1.67
C ILE A 103 14.50 11.72 -2.90
N PHE A 104 14.31 13.04 -2.99
CA PHE A 104 13.47 13.65 -4.02
C PHE A 104 14.21 14.13 -5.28
N ILE A 105 15.54 14.34 -5.22
CA ILE A 105 16.32 14.95 -6.32
C ILE A 105 17.39 14.00 -6.88
N HIS A 106 17.91 13.06 -6.08
CA HIS A 106 18.96 12.12 -6.51
C HIS A 106 18.50 10.65 -6.57
N GLY A 107 17.27 10.33 -6.16
CA GLY A 107 16.69 9.03 -6.44
C GLY A 107 16.46 8.87 -7.94
N GLU A 108 16.95 7.77 -8.53
CA GLU A 108 16.89 7.42 -9.96
C GLU A 108 15.45 7.28 -10.55
N ALA A 109 14.41 7.77 -9.86
CA ALA A 109 13.04 7.69 -10.32
C ALA A 109 12.72 8.86 -11.28
N GLU A 110 12.74 8.58 -12.58
CA GLU A 110 12.48 9.52 -13.69
C GLU A 110 11.12 10.27 -13.63
N ASN A 111 10.25 9.95 -12.67
CA ASN A 111 8.96 10.62 -12.49
C ASN A 111 8.70 11.07 -11.04
N THR A 112 8.73 12.38 -10.83
CA THR A 112 8.42 13.05 -9.54
C THR A 112 7.00 12.77 -9.02
N THR A 113 6.09 12.32 -9.89
CA THR A 113 4.73 11.85 -9.57
C THR A 113 4.69 10.47 -8.94
N GLN A 114 5.67 9.59 -9.17
CA GLN A 114 5.77 8.28 -8.51
C GLN A 114 6.35 8.37 -7.09
N VAL A 115 7.10 9.45 -6.79
CA VAL A 115 7.67 9.70 -5.47
C VAL A 115 6.61 10.18 -4.46
N MET A 116 5.49 10.74 -4.93
CA MET A 116 4.33 11.05 -4.11
C MET A 116 3.32 9.89 -4.19
N GLY A 117 3.31 9.02 -3.17
CA GLY A 117 2.36 7.91 -3.11
C GLY A 117 0.91 8.35 -3.38
N GLN A 118 0.23 7.61 -4.24
CA GLN A 118 -1.17 7.82 -4.61
C GLN A 118 -2.10 7.20 -3.58
N ARG A 119 -3.29 7.77 -3.39
CA ARG A 119 -4.35 7.16 -2.58
C ARG A 119 -5.27 6.34 -3.47
N GLY A 120 -5.63 5.14 -3.02
CA GLY A 120 -6.56 4.28 -3.73
C GLY A 120 -7.32 3.37 -2.78
N LYS A 121 -8.54 2.98 -3.18
CA LYS A 121 -9.31 1.95 -2.47
C LYS A 121 -9.02 0.61 -3.14
N MET A 122 -8.48 -0.35 -2.40
CA MET A 122 -8.05 -1.64 -2.94
C MET A 122 -8.62 -2.80 -2.13
N ALA A 123 -8.75 -3.94 -2.78
CA ALA A 123 -8.92 -5.23 -2.13
C ALA A 123 -7.53 -5.79 -1.81
N LEU A 124 -7.32 -6.13 -0.54
CA LEU A 124 -6.06 -6.51 0.07
C LEU A 124 -6.14 -7.99 0.41
N PHE A 125 -5.25 -8.77 -0.19
CA PHE A 125 -5.36 -10.21 -0.25
C PHE A 125 -4.09 -10.85 0.30
N PHE A 126 -4.23 -11.61 1.39
CA PHE A 126 -3.13 -12.31 2.04
C PHE A 126 -3.38 -13.81 1.98
N ILE A 127 -2.36 -14.56 1.61
CA ILE A 127 -2.34 -16.03 1.64
C ILE A 127 -1.21 -16.48 2.55
N ASP A 128 -1.42 -17.60 3.23
CA ASP A 128 -0.43 -18.31 4.02
C ASP A 128 -0.58 -19.83 3.80
N ILE A 129 0.54 -20.54 3.70
CA ILE A 129 0.54 -21.99 3.51
C ILE A 129 0.51 -22.65 4.89
N ARG A 130 -0.44 -23.55 5.09
CA ARG A 130 -0.50 -24.41 6.27
C ARG A 130 0.28 -25.69 6.02
N ASN A 131 0.88 -26.21 7.09
CA ASN A 131 1.73 -27.41 7.09
C ASN A 131 2.98 -27.27 6.21
N PHE A 132 3.50 -26.05 6.06
CA PHE A 132 4.78 -25.86 5.37
C PHE A 132 5.97 -26.23 6.26
N THR A 133 5.95 -25.84 7.54
CA THR A 133 7.06 -26.15 8.49
C THR A 133 7.33 -27.66 8.63
N PRO A 134 6.33 -28.55 8.84
CA PRO A 134 6.59 -29.98 8.92
C PRO A 134 7.18 -30.56 7.63
N PHE A 135 6.77 -30.03 6.48
CA PHE A 135 7.35 -30.38 5.18
C PHE A 135 8.82 -29.95 5.09
N MET A 136 9.17 -28.75 5.56
CA MET A 136 10.57 -28.29 5.60
C MET A 136 11.47 -29.13 6.50
N GLU A 137 10.96 -29.57 7.66
CA GLU A 137 11.73 -30.37 8.61
C GLU A 137 12.05 -31.78 8.11
N THR A 138 11.25 -32.30 7.18
CA THR A 138 11.32 -33.69 6.72
C THR A 138 11.90 -33.84 5.31
N ASN A 139 12.17 -32.74 4.60
CA ASN A 139 12.60 -32.76 3.20
C ASN A 139 13.91 -32.00 2.97
N LEU A 140 14.63 -32.37 1.91
CA LEU A 140 15.90 -31.74 1.56
C LEU A 140 15.68 -30.30 1.06
N PRO A 141 16.66 -29.39 1.23
CA PRO A 141 16.52 -27.99 0.83
C PRO A 141 16.12 -27.78 -0.64
N PHE A 142 16.60 -28.64 -1.55
CA PHE A 142 16.21 -28.59 -2.96
C PHE A 142 14.72 -28.86 -3.16
N ASP A 143 14.20 -29.91 -2.51
CA ASP A 143 12.79 -30.29 -2.61
C ASP A 143 11.90 -29.20 -2.01
N VAL A 144 12.32 -28.62 -0.88
CA VAL A 144 11.64 -27.49 -0.25
C VAL A 144 11.50 -26.32 -1.21
N ILE A 145 12.60 -25.88 -1.83
CA ILE A 145 12.59 -24.77 -2.79
C ILE A 145 11.76 -25.11 -4.04
N HIS A 146 11.88 -26.34 -4.55
CA HIS A 146 11.13 -26.81 -5.72
C HIS A 146 9.62 -26.77 -5.48
N ILE A 147 9.16 -27.31 -4.35
CA ILE A 147 7.74 -27.31 -3.99
C ILE A 147 7.25 -25.89 -3.72
N MET A 148 8.01 -25.08 -3.00
CA MET A 148 7.65 -23.67 -2.76
C MET A 148 7.46 -22.92 -4.08
N ARG A 149 8.38 -23.08 -5.04
CA ARG A 149 8.25 -22.47 -6.38
C ARG A 149 6.98 -22.92 -7.08
N ARG A 150 6.64 -24.21 -7.05
CA ARG A 150 5.41 -24.73 -7.66
C ARG A 150 4.17 -24.11 -7.02
N VAL A 151 4.10 -24.06 -5.70
CA VAL A 151 2.96 -23.48 -4.98
C VAL A 151 2.83 -21.98 -5.28
N PHE A 152 3.92 -21.22 -5.26
CA PHE A 152 3.90 -19.81 -5.60
C PHE A 152 3.54 -19.54 -7.06
N THR A 153 3.89 -20.44 -7.99
CA THR A 153 3.41 -20.38 -9.38
C THR A 153 1.89 -20.58 -9.44
N LEU A 154 1.31 -21.50 -8.68
CA LEU A 154 -0.16 -21.66 -8.61
C LEU A 154 -0.83 -20.39 -8.11
N PHE A 155 -0.30 -19.79 -7.02
CA PHE A 155 -0.84 -18.55 -6.47
C PHE A 155 -0.75 -17.40 -7.47
N ARG A 156 0.43 -17.22 -8.08
CA ARG A 156 0.65 -16.19 -9.09
C ARG A 156 -0.33 -16.31 -10.25
N ASN A 157 -0.44 -17.51 -10.83
CA ASN A 157 -1.30 -17.74 -11.99
C ASN A 157 -2.76 -17.38 -11.68
N ALA A 158 -3.28 -17.80 -10.51
CA ALA A 158 -4.64 -17.46 -10.11
C ALA A 158 -4.82 -15.96 -9.83
N ILE A 159 -3.87 -15.31 -9.15
CA ILE A 159 -3.94 -13.87 -8.87
C ILE A 159 -3.92 -13.05 -10.15
N GLU A 160 -2.98 -13.34 -11.06
CA GLU A 160 -2.83 -12.62 -12.33
C GLU A 160 -4.02 -12.91 -13.27
N GLN A 161 -4.56 -14.12 -13.28
CA GLN A 161 -5.77 -14.47 -14.04
C GLN A 161 -6.96 -13.59 -13.69
N TYR A 162 -7.07 -13.15 -12.43
CA TYR A 162 -8.12 -12.25 -11.96
C TYR A 162 -7.63 -10.81 -11.75
N GLU A 163 -6.62 -10.38 -12.51
CA GLU A 163 -6.11 -8.99 -12.55
C GLU A 163 -5.57 -8.48 -11.21
N GLY A 164 -5.15 -9.38 -10.32
CA GLY A 164 -4.45 -9.04 -9.10
C GLY A 164 -2.96 -8.80 -9.36
N ARG A 165 -2.32 -8.06 -8.46
CA ARG A 165 -0.88 -7.82 -8.49
C ARG A 165 -0.24 -8.25 -7.18
N ILE A 166 0.78 -9.08 -7.26
CA ILE A 166 1.61 -9.46 -6.12
C ILE A 166 2.46 -8.25 -5.72
N ILE A 167 2.41 -7.90 -4.44
CA ILE A 167 3.19 -6.79 -3.86
C ILE A 167 4.43 -7.32 -3.16
N ASP A 168 4.27 -8.36 -2.35
CA ASP A 168 5.36 -8.92 -1.56
C ASP A 168 5.17 -10.41 -1.28
N THR A 169 6.28 -11.09 -0.99
CA THR A 169 6.34 -12.48 -0.53
C THR A 169 7.08 -12.50 0.81
N ALA A 170 6.41 -12.93 1.88
CA ALA A 170 6.99 -12.98 3.21
C ALA A 170 6.95 -14.42 3.72
N GLY A 171 8.11 -15.08 3.74
CA GLY A 171 8.21 -16.50 4.13
C GLY A 171 7.43 -17.40 3.17
N ASP A 172 6.48 -18.15 3.72
CA ASP A 172 5.54 -19.04 3.02
C ASP A 172 4.21 -18.35 2.64
N GLY A 173 4.07 -17.07 2.97
CA GLY A 173 2.91 -16.25 2.64
C GLY A 173 3.10 -15.34 1.43
N LEU A 174 1.97 -14.89 0.89
CA LEU A 174 1.91 -14.00 -0.27
C LEU A 174 0.94 -12.85 -0.01
N TYR A 175 1.37 -11.63 -0.34
CA TYR A 175 0.54 -10.42 -0.31
C TYR A 175 0.29 -9.92 -1.73
N ALA A 176 -0.99 -9.80 -2.08
CA ALA A 176 -1.45 -9.24 -3.34
C ALA A 176 -2.54 -8.18 -3.13
N VAL A 177 -2.72 -7.35 -4.16
CA VAL A 177 -3.76 -6.33 -4.21
C VAL A 177 -4.55 -6.41 -5.51
N PHE A 178 -5.82 -6.01 -5.43
CA PHE A 178 -6.71 -5.88 -6.56
C PHE A 178 -7.29 -4.46 -6.57
N GLY A 179 -7.51 -3.91 -7.77
CA GLY A 179 -8.10 -2.57 -7.93
C GLY A 179 -7.10 -1.45 -8.25
N LEU A 180 -5.91 -1.78 -8.78
CA LEU A 180 -4.97 -0.77 -9.32
C LEU A 180 -5.57 -0.05 -10.54
N ASN A 181 -6.23 -0.80 -11.42
CA ASN A 181 -6.79 -0.30 -12.67
C ASN A 181 -8.31 -0.57 -12.81
N SER A 182 -8.98 -0.97 -11.73
CA SER A 182 -10.38 -1.38 -11.77
C SER A 182 -11.20 -0.83 -10.60
N ARG A 183 -12.52 -0.82 -10.75
CA ARG A 183 -13.43 -0.34 -9.69
C ARG A 183 -13.43 -1.34 -8.53
N ILE A 184 -13.52 -0.82 -7.30
CA ILE A 184 -13.41 -1.63 -6.09
C ILE A 184 -14.37 -2.82 -6.02
N LYS A 185 -15.60 -2.71 -6.55
CA LYS A 185 -16.55 -3.84 -6.59
C LYS A 185 -16.01 -5.00 -7.43
N GLN A 186 -15.55 -4.71 -8.64
CA GLN A 186 -14.96 -5.71 -9.54
C GLN A 186 -13.66 -6.26 -8.96
N ALA A 187 -12.80 -5.39 -8.40
CA ALA A 187 -11.59 -5.82 -7.73
C ALA A 187 -11.85 -6.79 -6.57
N THR A 188 -12.92 -6.56 -5.81
CA THR A 188 -13.30 -7.43 -4.68
C THR A 188 -13.86 -8.76 -5.18
N GLU A 189 -14.66 -8.77 -6.24
CA GLU A 189 -15.15 -9.99 -6.90
C GLU A 189 -13.97 -10.82 -7.44
N ASN A 190 -13.06 -10.19 -8.16
CA ASN A 190 -11.85 -10.80 -8.68
C ASN A 190 -10.98 -11.41 -7.56
N ALA A 191 -10.80 -10.71 -6.44
CA ALA A 191 -10.05 -11.22 -5.29
C ALA A 191 -10.69 -12.47 -4.69
N VAL A 192 -12.02 -12.52 -4.59
CA VAL A 192 -12.74 -13.71 -4.11
C VAL A 192 -12.58 -14.88 -5.09
N LEU A 193 -12.73 -14.63 -6.39
CA LEU A 193 -12.56 -15.65 -7.42
C LEU A 193 -11.13 -16.20 -7.45
N ALA A 194 -10.12 -15.34 -7.30
CA ALA A 194 -8.72 -15.76 -7.17
C ALA A 194 -8.52 -16.67 -5.97
N GLY A 195 -9.08 -16.32 -4.80
CA GLY A 195 -8.97 -17.16 -3.60
C GLY A 195 -9.64 -18.52 -3.74
N ILE A 196 -10.81 -18.58 -4.38
CA ILE A 196 -11.50 -19.85 -4.68
C ILE A 196 -10.63 -20.70 -5.61
N LYS A 197 -10.11 -20.10 -6.70
CA LYS A 197 -9.25 -20.78 -7.67
C LYS A 197 -7.98 -21.33 -7.02
N ILE A 198 -7.35 -20.58 -6.12
CA ILE A 198 -6.17 -21.01 -5.36
C ILE A 198 -6.48 -22.25 -4.52
N GLN A 199 -7.61 -22.28 -3.83
CA GLN A 199 -8.01 -23.44 -3.02
C GLN A 199 -8.25 -24.69 -3.88
N GLU A 200 -8.85 -24.51 -5.06
CA GLU A 200 -9.05 -25.59 -6.03
C GLU A 200 -7.72 -26.11 -6.58
N ASP A 201 -6.81 -25.21 -6.96
CA ASP A 201 -5.50 -25.57 -7.51
C ASP A 201 -4.63 -26.30 -6.49
N VAL A 202 -4.63 -25.85 -5.23
CA VAL A 202 -3.92 -26.54 -4.15
C VAL A 202 -4.50 -27.93 -3.92
N LYS A 203 -5.84 -28.09 -3.97
CA LYS A 203 -6.48 -29.40 -3.84
C LYS A 203 -6.07 -30.34 -4.98
N VAL A 204 -6.05 -29.85 -6.22
CA VAL A 204 -5.59 -30.63 -7.38
C VAL A 204 -4.12 -30.99 -7.22
N PHE A 205 -3.27 -30.03 -6.86
CA PHE A 205 -1.84 -30.24 -6.64
C PHE A 205 -1.57 -31.30 -5.56
N ASN A 206 -2.29 -31.24 -4.44
CA ASN A 206 -2.17 -32.25 -3.39
C ASN A 206 -2.51 -33.65 -3.89
N ASN A 207 -3.63 -33.80 -4.61
CA ASN A 207 -4.12 -35.11 -5.04
C ASN A 207 -3.33 -35.71 -6.21
N THR A 208 -2.72 -34.87 -7.05
CA THR A 208 -1.99 -35.33 -8.25
C THR A 208 -0.49 -35.42 -8.04
N TYR A 209 0.05 -34.73 -7.03
CA TYR A 209 1.50 -34.61 -6.84
C TYR A 209 1.90 -34.86 -5.38
N MET A 210 1.46 -34.03 -4.42
CA MET A 210 2.04 -34.06 -3.07
C MET A 210 1.81 -35.38 -2.34
N LYS A 211 0.60 -35.94 -2.40
CA LYS A 211 0.31 -37.23 -1.74
C LYS A 211 1.11 -38.37 -2.34
N THR A 212 1.30 -38.37 -3.66
CA THR A 212 2.00 -39.45 -4.37
C THR A 212 3.51 -39.43 -4.13
N TYR A 213 4.12 -38.25 -4.15
CA TYR A 213 5.58 -38.12 -4.15
C TYR A 213 6.18 -37.75 -2.79
N PHE A 214 5.38 -37.20 -1.88
CA PHE A 214 5.86 -36.67 -0.60
C PHE A 214 5.00 -37.08 0.61
N ASP A 215 3.93 -37.87 0.40
CA ASP A 215 2.94 -38.23 1.44
C ASP A 215 2.48 -37.04 2.29
N HIS A 216 2.34 -35.87 1.63
CA HIS A 216 2.05 -34.61 2.30
C HIS A 216 0.86 -33.90 1.66
N ALA A 217 0.21 -33.01 2.40
CA ALA A 217 -0.85 -32.16 1.89
C ALA A 217 -0.78 -30.77 2.49
N PHE A 218 -0.81 -29.75 1.63
CA PHE A 218 -0.88 -28.36 2.04
C PHE A 218 -2.32 -27.88 2.14
N GLU A 219 -2.56 -26.96 3.05
CA GLU A 219 -3.79 -26.15 3.06
C GLU A 219 -3.40 -24.68 2.98
N VAL A 220 -4.35 -23.81 2.66
CA VAL A 220 -4.08 -22.37 2.57
C VAL A 220 -5.10 -21.58 3.36
N GLY A 221 -4.62 -20.61 4.13
CA GLY A 221 -5.46 -19.63 4.79
C GLY A 221 -5.45 -18.33 4.00
N ILE A 222 -6.63 -17.84 3.62
CA ILE A 222 -6.78 -16.59 2.87
C ILE A 222 -7.52 -15.55 3.71
N GLY A 223 -6.98 -14.34 3.76
CA GLY A 223 -7.61 -13.16 4.33
C GLY A 223 -7.87 -12.09 3.28
N LEU A 224 -9.10 -11.56 3.24
CA LEU A 224 -9.48 -10.49 2.31
C LEU A 224 -10.15 -9.32 3.03
N HIS A 225 -9.61 -8.12 2.81
CA HIS A 225 -10.17 -6.86 3.29
C HIS A 225 -10.19 -5.81 2.18
N VAL A 226 -11.03 -4.78 2.34
CA VAL A 226 -11.07 -3.63 1.44
C VAL A 226 -10.87 -2.36 2.25
N GLY A 227 -9.95 -1.51 1.81
CA GLY A 227 -9.69 -0.24 2.49
C GLY A 227 -8.97 0.79 1.61
N GLN A 228 -8.88 2.01 2.15
CA GLN A 228 -8.11 3.10 1.56
C GLN A 228 -6.64 2.92 1.93
N VAL A 229 -5.78 2.89 0.91
CA VAL A 229 -4.34 2.68 1.05
C VAL A 229 -3.58 3.76 0.28
N ILE A 230 -2.31 3.92 0.63
CA ILE A 230 -1.35 4.73 -0.11
C ILE A 230 -0.45 3.76 -0.88
N TYR A 231 -0.22 4.01 -2.16
CA TYR A 231 0.63 3.16 -2.99
C TYR A 231 1.53 3.98 -3.90
N GLY A 232 2.72 3.47 -4.18
CA GLY A 232 3.72 4.14 -5.01
C GLY A 232 5.00 3.33 -5.07
N ASN A 233 5.95 3.77 -5.89
CA ASN A 233 7.27 3.14 -5.92
C ASN A 233 8.08 3.70 -4.74
N VAL A 234 8.27 2.88 -3.70
CA VAL A 234 9.01 3.25 -2.48
C VAL A 234 10.28 2.38 -2.36
N GLY A 235 10.81 1.94 -3.51
CA GLY A 235 12.02 1.12 -3.55
C GLY A 235 13.22 1.84 -2.92
N ILE A 236 13.92 1.14 -2.03
CA ILE A 236 15.26 1.54 -1.56
C ILE A 236 16.26 0.80 -2.46
N GLY A 237 16.98 1.54 -3.32
CA GLY A 237 17.89 0.98 -4.34
C GLY A 237 17.24 0.83 -5.73
N ASN A 238 17.89 0.12 -6.66
CA ASN A 238 17.50 0.02 -8.08
C ASN A 238 16.24 -0.81 -8.38
N ASN A 239 15.45 -1.17 -7.37
CA ASN A 239 14.22 -1.95 -7.55
C ASN A 239 12.99 -1.05 -7.40
N ASP A 240 12.47 -0.57 -8.53
CA ASP A 240 11.16 0.08 -8.66
C ASP A 240 10.00 -0.88 -8.35
N SER A 241 9.88 -1.25 -7.07
CA SER A 241 8.82 -2.11 -6.57
C SER A 241 7.64 -1.27 -6.10
N LEU A 242 6.46 -1.59 -6.63
CA LEU A 242 5.20 -1.00 -6.18
C LEU A 242 4.99 -1.40 -4.72
N SER A 243 4.95 -0.42 -3.83
CA SER A 243 4.61 -0.60 -2.42
C SER A 243 3.18 -0.16 -2.17
N VAL A 244 2.47 -0.89 -1.30
CA VAL A 244 1.11 -0.54 -0.85
C VAL A 244 1.09 -0.55 0.67
N MET A 245 0.75 0.60 1.25
CA MET A 245 0.85 0.88 2.68
C MET A 245 -0.48 1.41 3.24
N GLY A 246 -0.75 1.10 4.50
CA GLY A 246 -1.89 1.66 5.22
C GLY A 246 -2.44 0.70 6.26
N PHE A 247 -3.19 1.24 7.21
CA PHE A 247 -3.84 0.46 8.25
C PHE A 247 -4.68 -0.72 7.72
N PRO A 248 -5.43 -0.60 6.60
CA PRO A 248 -6.17 -1.74 6.03
C PRO A 248 -5.29 -2.94 5.62
N VAL A 249 -4.01 -2.73 5.29
CA VAL A 249 -3.07 -3.81 4.97
C VAL A 249 -2.85 -4.70 6.19
N ASN A 250 -2.66 -4.09 7.35
CA ASN A 250 -2.51 -4.80 8.62
C ASN A 250 -3.79 -5.56 8.99
N VAL A 251 -4.96 -4.98 8.73
CA VAL A 251 -6.24 -5.67 8.93
C VAL A 251 -6.31 -6.92 8.08
N ALA A 252 -6.03 -6.83 6.77
CA ALA A 252 -6.07 -7.98 5.86
C ALA A 252 -5.12 -9.11 6.28
N ALA A 253 -3.88 -8.78 6.67
CA ALA A 253 -2.92 -9.74 7.19
C ALA A 253 -3.42 -10.45 8.47
N ARG A 254 -4.08 -9.70 9.37
CA ARG A 254 -4.65 -10.28 10.59
C ARG A 254 -5.90 -11.12 10.32
N LEU A 255 -6.70 -10.79 9.31
CA LEU A 255 -7.80 -11.66 8.85
C LEU A 255 -7.25 -12.98 8.34
N GLN A 256 -6.18 -12.95 7.53
CA GLN A 256 -5.52 -14.18 7.09
C GLN A 256 -5.06 -14.98 8.31
N ALA A 257 -4.35 -14.36 9.27
CA ALA A 257 -3.89 -15.08 10.46
C ALA A 257 -5.05 -15.74 11.23
N SER A 258 -6.19 -15.04 11.36
CA SER A 258 -7.39 -15.54 12.04
C SER A 258 -8.04 -16.77 11.39
N THR A 259 -7.69 -17.10 10.13
CA THR A 259 -8.14 -18.34 9.48
C THR A 259 -7.87 -19.57 10.34
N LYS A 260 -6.71 -19.60 11.04
CA LYS A 260 -6.33 -20.68 11.95
C LYS A 260 -7.31 -20.82 13.10
N ASP A 261 -7.53 -19.74 13.83
CA ASP A 261 -8.34 -19.74 15.05
C ASP A 261 -9.82 -19.98 14.74
N LEU A 262 -10.28 -19.50 13.58
CA LEU A 262 -11.64 -19.69 13.08
C LEU A 262 -11.84 -21.03 12.37
N ASN A 263 -10.78 -21.84 12.24
CA ASN A 263 -10.75 -23.06 11.44
C ASN A 263 -11.49 -22.88 10.10
N ASN A 264 -11.08 -21.89 9.32
CA ASN A 264 -11.69 -21.62 8.02
C ASN A 264 -10.67 -21.11 7.02
N SER A 265 -10.57 -21.76 5.87
CA SER A 265 -9.57 -21.49 4.84
C SER A 265 -9.71 -20.15 4.13
N PHE A 266 -10.83 -19.43 4.29
CA PHE A 266 -11.03 -18.11 3.67
C PHE A 266 -11.93 -17.21 4.53
N VAL A 267 -11.31 -16.19 5.12
CA VAL A 267 -11.96 -15.16 5.93
C VAL A 267 -12.01 -13.84 5.15
N ILE A 268 -13.19 -13.27 4.99
CA ILE A 268 -13.41 -11.98 4.33
C ILE A 268 -14.07 -11.00 5.30
N SER A 269 -13.60 -9.75 5.35
CA SER A 269 -14.26 -8.71 6.14
C SER A 269 -15.67 -8.41 5.63
N GLU A 270 -16.58 -8.01 6.52
CA GLU A 270 -17.94 -7.60 6.13
C GLU A 270 -17.95 -6.48 5.09
N THR A 271 -17.03 -5.53 5.22
CA THR A 271 -16.85 -4.41 4.27
C THR A 271 -16.55 -4.89 2.86
N ALA A 272 -15.76 -5.96 2.71
CA ALA A 272 -15.46 -6.54 1.40
C ALA A 272 -16.61 -7.43 0.91
N PHE A 273 -17.20 -8.23 1.80
CA PHE A 273 -18.31 -9.12 1.46
C PHE A 273 -19.53 -8.37 0.92
N SER A 274 -19.87 -7.22 1.53
CA SER A 274 -20.97 -6.35 1.10
C SER A 274 -20.78 -5.72 -0.30
N LEU A 275 -19.59 -5.82 -0.92
CA LEU A 275 -19.33 -5.32 -2.27
C LEU A 275 -19.60 -6.34 -3.37
N LEU A 276 -19.78 -7.61 -3.01
CA LEU A 276 -19.99 -8.71 -3.96
C LEU A 276 -21.41 -8.65 -4.52
N ARG A 277 -21.56 -8.76 -5.85
CA ARG A 277 -22.89 -8.89 -6.47
C ARG A 277 -23.48 -10.29 -6.26
N ASN A 278 -22.64 -11.31 -6.43
CA ASN A 278 -22.99 -12.71 -6.30
C ASN A 278 -22.13 -13.33 -5.19
N PRO A 279 -22.52 -13.16 -3.91
CA PRO A 279 -21.72 -13.67 -2.80
C PRO A 279 -21.67 -15.21 -2.84
N PRO A 280 -20.51 -15.82 -2.56
CA PRO A 280 -20.40 -17.26 -2.42
C PRO A 280 -21.12 -17.75 -1.15
N TYR A 281 -21.22 -19.07 -1.01
CA TYR A 281 -21.75 -19.69 0.21
C TYR A 281 -20.96 -19.23 1.45
N VAL A 282 -21.69 -18.90 2.51
CA VAL A 282 -21.15 -18.46 3.79
C VAL A 282 -21.32 -19.58 4.79
N ALA A 283 -20.20 -20.17 5.23
CA ALA A 283 -20.18 -21.19 6.29
C ALA A 283 -20.50 -20.60 7.67
N GLY A 284 -20.24 -19.31 7.89
CA GLY A 284 -20.57 -18.63 9.12
C GLY A 284 -20.15 -17.16 9.15
N SER A 285 -20.40 -16.51 10.28
CA SER A 285 -19.92 -15.16 10.56
C SER A 285 -19.36 -15.08 11.97
N ALA A 286 -18.38 -14.20 12.17
CA ALA A 286 -17.76 -14.00 13.47
C ALA A 286 -17.46 -12.52 13.70
N ASN A 287 -17.40 -12.13 14.96
CA ASN A 287 -16.87 -10.84 15.40
C ASN A 287 -15.52 -11.12 16.05
N ILE A 288 -14.44 -10.58 15.46
CA ILE A 288 -13.08 -10.86 15.92
C ILE A 288 -12.38 -9.58 16.37
N HIS A 289 -11.60 -9.71 17.43
CA HIS A 289 -10.64 -8.68 17.86
C HIS A 289 -9.30 -9.00 17.23
N LEU A 290 -8.83 -8.12 16.36
CA LEU A 290 -7.53 -8.28 15.72
C LEU A 290 -6.45 -7.69 16.63
N LYS A 291 -5.38 -8.46 16.88
CA LYS A 291 -4.26 -7.99 17.71
C LYS A 291 -3.69 -6.67 17.18
N GLY A 292 -3.65 -5.65 18.03
CA GLY A 292 -3.15 -4.31 17.68
C GLY A 292 -4.17 -3.44 16.94
N VAL A 293 -5.45 -3.83 16.93
CA VAL A 293 -6.55 -3.08 16.34
C VAL A 293 -7.63 -2.84 17.39
N SER A 294 -8.00 -1.58 17.59
CA SER A 294 -8.92 -1.16 18.67
C SER A 294 -10.37 -1.62 18.46
N ASN A 295 -10.79 -1.81 17.21
CA ASN A 295 -12.18 -2.09 16.86
C ASN A 295 -12.40 -3.59 16.61
N THR A 296 -13.60 -4.07 16.94
CA THR A 296 -14.07 -5.39 16.51
C THR A 296 -14.34 -5.38 15.01
N PHE A 297 -13.96 -6.45 14.32
CA PHE A 297 -14.26 -6.65 12.90
C PHE A 297 -15.27 -7.77 12.74
N GLN A 298 -16.38 -7.46 12.06
CA GLN A 298 -17.28 -8.49 11.55
C GLN A 298 -16.68 -9.12 10.30
N VAL A 299 -16.66 -10.44 10.27
CA VAL A 299 -16.13 -11.24 9.16
C VAL A 299 -17.13 -12.30 8.72
N ARG A 300 -16.99 -12.74 7.47
CA ARG A 300 -17.70 -13.86 6.87
C ARG A 300 -16.70 -14.96 6.57
N LEU A 301 -17.10 -16.20 6.86
CA LEU A 301 -16.32 -17.40 6.62
C LEU A 301 -16.83 -18.01 5.32
N ILE A 302 -16.08 -17.88 4.24
CA ILE A 302 -16.48 -18.35 2.89
C ILE A 302 -15.65 -19.55 2.43
N GLY A 303 -14.67 -19.97 3.22
CA GLY A 303 -13.86 -21.15 2.98
C GLY A 303 -14.41 -22.39 3.69
N LYS A 304 -13.57 -23.42 3.77
CA LYS A 304 -13.87 -24.70 4.40
C LYS A 304 -13.02 -24.88 5.66
N PRO A 305 -13.46 -25.71 6.62
CA PRO A 305 -12.60 -26.12 7.73
C PRO A 305 -11.33 -26.79 7.24
N PHE A 306 -10.23 -26.55 7.95
CA PHE A 306 -8.98 -27.25 7.69
C PHE A 306 -9.13 -28.74 8.05
N GLN A 307 -8.55 -29.60 7.24
CA GLN A 307 -8.59 -31.05 7.44
C GLN A 307 -7.47 -31.52 8.36
N TYR A 308 -6.38 -30.77 8.42
CA TYR A 308 -5.25 -31.09 9.27
C TYR A 308 -5.37 -30.40 10.64
N THR A 309 -5.60 -31.19 11.69
CA THR A 309 -5.36 -30.75 13.05
C THR A 309 -3.87 -30.93 13.32
N ALA A 310 -3.15 -29.81 13.49
CA ALA A 310 -1.78 -29.88 14.01
C ALA A 310 -1.82 -30.69 15.31
N THR A 311 -1.12 -31.82 15.33
CA THR A 311 -0.82 -32.51 16.58
C THR A 311 -0.19 -31.48 17.50
N ALA A 312 -0.85 -31.22 18.63
CA ALA A 312 -0.29 -30.36 19.67
C ALA A 312 1.08 -30.93 20.03
N VAL A 313 2.15 -30.18 19.75
CA VAL A 313 3.46 -30.46 20.31
C VAL A 313 3.27 -30.39 21.83
N PRO A 314 3.46 -31.49 22.58
CA PRO A 314 3.36 -31.41 24.04
C PRO A 314 4.41 -30.41 24.54
N PRO A 315 4.11 -29.63 25.59
CA PRO A 315 5.10 -28.72 26.17
C PRO A 315 6.34 -29.53 26.52
N ALA A 316 7.51 -29.04 26.11
CA ALA A 316 8.79 -29.62 26.47
C ALA A 316 8.88 -29.74 28.00
N GLU A 317 9.13 -30.97 28.47
CA GLU A 317 9.49 -31.25 29.87
C GLU A 317 10.86 -30.67 30.21
#